data_AF-A0A9N9RFS4-F1
#
_entry.id   AF-A0A9N9RFS4-F1
#
_cell.length_a   1.000
_cell.length_b   1.000
_cell.length_c   1.000
_cell.angle_alpha   90.00
_cell.angle_beta   90.00
_cell.angle_gamma   90.00
#
_symmetry.space_group_name_H-M   'P 1'
#
loop_
_entity.id
_entity.type
_entity.pdbx_description
1 polymer ?
#
loop_
_entity_poly.entity_id
_entity_poly.type
_entity_poly.pdbx_seq_one_letter_code
_entity_poly.pdbx_strand_id
1 'polypeptide(L)'
;MDNSQSTDVFSDLTLTNQSCTITASASNAMDMDTYEALINRTKASLCNDISAFFNTSLPDNFTLLLKDCHYCISQALKLLVEISESHSSTQKLLHYIEDAVNILNLLCSFIKRIIENFAMSCSTMKTFPTTTGQIIMDIFIHCRNSETIYSIHLTSIQQELKDLFRSCHELQLTYLMVLEKHFIFDLTQKEELDILVKALNINLHIGEVVQTLDVKTLAEQWKAYTMICEKYASHLVDTNICCECIKLLCSMVLNNMNTSLEVEQEEKLIVRSMKVAYFTIKILMRICNIFEQSSTKQYKCIVDMLINVYL
;
A
#
# COMPACT_ATOMS: atom_id res chain seq x y z
N MET A 1 21.82 -14.82 16.51
CA MET A 1 21.06 -15.53 15.45
C MET A 1 20.34 -14.45 14.69
N ASP A 2 21.09 -13.79 13.81
CA ASP A 2 20.64 -12.61 13.07
C ASP A 2 20.48 -13.04 11.60
N ASN A 3 19.24 -13.14 11.14
CA ASN A 3 18.92 -13.32 9.73
C ASN A 3 18.22 -12.05 9.23
N SER A 4 19.00 -10.98 9.07
CA SER A 4 18.63 -9.82 8.26
C SER A 4 19.06 -10.09 6.81
N GLN A 5 18.19 -10.74 6.03
CA GLN A 5 18.31 -10.74 4.57
C GLN A 5 17.25 -9.78 4.02
N SER A 6 17.61 -8.50 3.89
CA SER A 6 16.87 -7.50 3.11
C SER A 6 17.75 -7.00 1.95
N THR A 7 18.34 -7.94 1.23
CA THR A 7 19.11 -7.65 0.02
C THR A 7 18.39 -8.33 -1.12
N ASP A 8 18.09 -7.55 -2.17
CA ASP A 8 17.52 -7.96 -3.47
C ASP A 8 16.02 -7.70 -3.68
N VAL A 9 15.57 -6.46 -3.38
CA VAL A 9 14.26 -5.94 -3.85
C VAL A 9 14.29 -5.55 -5.34
N PHE A 10 15.47 -5.35 -5.95
CA PHE A 10 15.62 -4.71 -7.27
C PHE A 10 16.59 -5.42 -8.24
N SER A 11 16.91 -6.70 -8.05
CA SER A 11 17.87 -7.40 -8.92
C SER A 11 17.28 -8.40 -9.90
N ASP A 12 16.04 -8.89 -9.72
CA ASP A 12 15.58 -10.09 -10.44
C ASP A 12 14.14 -9.98 -11.02
N LEU A 13 13.72 -8.84 -11.57
CA LEU A 13 12.41 -8.72 -12.24
C LEU A 13 12.56 -8.48 -13.75
N THR A 14 12.76 -9.55 -14.52
CA THR A 14 12.46 -9.52 -15.96
C THR A 14 11.19 -10.31 -16.24
N LEU A 15 10.23 -9.66 -16.94
CA LEU A 15 8.96 -10.17 -17.49
C LEU A 15 7.80 -10.31 -16.45
N THR A 16 6.54 -9.95 -16.67
CA THR A 16 5.69 -9.82 -17.88
C THR A 16 4.81 -8.55 -17.84
N ASN A 17 4.61 -7.93 -19.01
CA ASN A 17 3.74 -6.77 -19.20
C ASN A 17 2.26 -7.12 -18.98
N GLN A 18 1.67 -6.66 -17.87
CA GLN A 18 0.25 -6.31 -17.81
C GLN A 18 0.15 -4.80 -17.70
N SER A 19 -0.15 -4.15 -18.83
CA SER A 19 -0.43 -2.73 -18.90
C SER A 19 -1.70 -2.43 -18.11
N CYS A 20 -1.55 -1.99 -16.86
CA CYS A 20 -2.61 -1.26 -16.21
C CYS A 20 -2.56 0.15 -16.80
N THR A 21 -3.48 0.43 -17.73
CA THR A 21 -3.64 1.76 -18.34
C THR A 21 -3.89 2.77 -17.24
N ILE A 22 -2.85 3.54 -16.89
CA ILE A 22 -2.97 4.80 -16.17
C ILE A 22 -3.82 5.68 -17.08
N THR A 23 -5.07 5.93 -16.69
CA THR A 23 -5.86 6.96 -17.33
C THR A 23 -5.15 8.28 -17.11
N ALA A 24 -4.48 8.76 -18.16
CA ALA A 24 -3.92 10.09 -18.24
C ALA A 24 -5.05 11.12 -18.13
N SER A 25 -5.35 11.55 -16.91
CA SER A 25 -6.12 12.76 -16.68
C SER A 25 -5.14 13.95 -16.66
N ALA A 26 -5.19 14.73 -17.73
CA ALA A 26 -4.67 16.09 -17.93
C ALA A 26 -3.79 16.73 -16.82
N SER A 27 -2.57 17.07 -17.23
CA SER A 27 -1.65 18.11 -16.73
C SER A 27 -2.12 19.03 -15.58
N ASN A 28 -2.03 18.55 -14.35
CA ASN A 28 -2.04 19.40 -13.14
C ASN A 28 -0.80 19.10 -12.27
N ALA A 29 0.36 18.99 -12.92
CA ALA A 29 1.62 19.05 -12.18
C ALA A 29 1.76 20.45 -11.61
N MET A 30 1.97 20.51 -10.29
CA MET A 30 2.22 21.78 -9.60
C MET A 30 3.58 22.33 -10.05
N ASP A 31 3.71 23.63 -10.22
CA ASP A 31 5.02 24.21 -10.46
C ASP A 31 5.97 23.98 -9.27
N MET A 32 7.27 24.09 -9.55
CA MET A 32 8.34 23.84 -8.59
C MET A 32 8.19 24.64 -7.30
N ASP A 33 7.97 25.94 -7.43
CA ASP A 33 7.93 26.86 -6.30
C ASP A 33 6.74 26.56 -5.38
N THR A 34 5.60 26.14 -5.96
CA THR A 34 4.42 25.80 -5.19
C THR A 34 4.55 24.42 -4.52
N TYR A 35 5.24 23.46 -5.15
CA TYR A 35 5.59 22.19 -4.51
C TYR A 35 6.53 22.40 -3.32
N GLU A 36 7.60 23.18 -3.50
CA GLU A 36 8.57 23.47 -2.44
C GLU A 36 7.92 24.20 -1.25
N ALA A 37 7.04 25.17 -1.52
CA ALA A 37 6.31 25.87 -0.46
C ALA A 37 5.38 24.92 0.32
N LEU A 38 4.67 24.04 -0.40
CA LEU A 38 3.80 23.05 0.21
C LEU A 38 4.59 22.09 1.10
N ILE A 39 5.62 21.44 0.57
CA ILE A 39 6.35 20.41 1.31
C ILE A 39 7.01 20.96 2.57
N ASN A 40 7.56 22.18 2.51
CA ASN A 40 8.16 22.83 3.67
C ASN A 40 7.13 23.11 4.77
N ARG A 41 5.93 23.58 4.39
CA ARG A 41 4.81 23.79 5.32
C ARG A 41 4.32 22.47 5.92
N THR A 42 4.22 21.41 5.12
CA THR A 42 3.78 20.08 5.58
C THR A 42 4.80 19.48 6.54
N LYS A 43 6.10 19.52 6.21
CA LYS A 43 7.20 19.08 7.08
C LYS A 43 7.17 19.83 8.43
N ALA A 44 7.05 21.16 8.40
CA ALA A 44 6.95 21.95 9.63
C ALA A 44 5.74 21.55 10.48
N SER A 45 4.59 21.32 9.85
CA SER A 45 3.35 20.93 10.54
C SER A 45 3.43 19.54 11.18
N LEU A 46 4.12 18.58 10.55
CA LEU A 46 4.38 17.25 11.12
C LEU A 46 5.32 17.31 12.33
N CYS A 47 6.30 18.22 12.30
CA CYS A 47 7.27 18.41 13.39
C CYS A 47 6.72 19.19 14.59
N ASN A 48 5.66 19.98 14.41
CA ASN A 48 5.06 20.75 15.50
C ASN A 48 4.62 19.84 16.65
N ASP A 49 4.80 20.31 17.88
CA ASP A 49 4.36 19.61 19.08
C ASP A 49 2.85 19.35 19.01
N ILE A 50 2.43 18.15 19.43
CA ILE A 50 0.99 17.82 19.47
C ILE A 50 0.27 18.77 20.42
N SER A 51 1.00 19.38 21.37
CA SER A 51 0.46 20.37 22.29
C SER A 51 -0.25 21.53 21.57
N ALA A 52 0.21 21.92 20.37
CA ALA A 52 -0.42 22.95 19.54
C ALA A 52 -1.80 22.53 18.99
N PHE A 53 -2.06 21.22 18.87
CA PHE A 53 -3.35 20.68 18.44
C PHE A 53 -4.40 20.69 19.56
N PHE A 54 -4.04 20.94 20.83
CA PHE A 54 -5.05 21.09 21.91
C PHE A 54 -5.81 22.42 21.83
N ASN A 55 -5.23 23.44 21.19
CA ASN A 55 -5.83 24.78 21.13
C ASN A 55 -6.76 25.00 19.94
N THR A 56 -6.84 24.04 19.01
CA THR A 56 -7.65 24.07 17.78
C THR A 56 -8.27 22.69 17.52
N SER A 57 -9.26 22.58 16.64
CA SER A 57 -9.96 21.31 16.38
C SER A 57 -9.02 20.23 15.81
N LEU A 58 -8.48 19.37 16.68
CA LEU A 58 -7.62 18.22 16.33
C LEU A 58 -8.11 17.42 15.11
N PRO A 59 -9.40 17.07 14.96
CA PRO A 59 -9.94 16.37 13.79
C PRO A 59 -9.65 17.06 12.45
N ASP A 60 -9.85 18.38 12.40
CA ASP A 60 -9.71 19.17 11.17
C ASP A 60 -8.23 19.31 10.80
N ASN A 61 -7.38 19.62 11.80
CA ASN A 61 -5.95 19.73 11.60
C ASN A 61 -5.33 18.40 11.18
N PHE A 62 -5.73 17.29 11.81
CA PHE A 62 -5.27 15.94 11.43
C PHE A 62 -5.67 15.63 9.99
N THR A 63 -6.92 15.91 9.64
CA THR A 63 -7.44 15.68 8.28
C THR A 63 -6.71 16.50 7.23
N LEU A 64 -6.49 17.79 7.51
CA LEU A 64 -5.75 18.68 6.60
C LEU A 64 -4.31 18.20 6.43
N LEU A 65 -3.62 17.90 7.53
CA LEU A 65 -2.23 17.48 7.49
C LEU A 65 -2.03 16.17 6.72
N LEU A 66 -2.95 15.21 6.89
CA LEU A 66 -2.88 13.95 6.16
C LEU A 66 -3.16 14.13 4.66
N LYS A 67 -4.06 15.05 4.29
CA LYS A 67 -4.29 15.43 2.90
C LYS A 67 -3.07 16.12 2.29
N ASP A 68 -2.43 17.00 3.03
CA ASP A 68 -1.21 17.68 2.59
C ASP A 68 -0.06 16.68 2.37
N CYS A 69 0.10 15.68 3.25
CA CYS A 69 1.05 14.59 3.05
C CYS A 69 0.75 13.82 1.76
N HIS A 70 -0.51 13.44 1.55
CA HIS A 70 -0.92 12.72 0.34
C HIS A 70 -0.67 13.53 -0.92
N TYR A 71 -0.97 14.83 -0.89
CA TYR A 71 -0.75 15.72 -2.01
C TYR A 71 0.75 15.93 -2.30
N CYS A 72 1.59 16.09 -1.27
CA CYS A 72 3.05 16.12 -1.41
C CYS A 72 3.58 14.87 -2.11
N ILE A 73 3.20 13.68 -1.61
CA ILE A 73 3.65 12.40 -2.17
C ILE A 73 3.17 12.25 -3.61
N SER A 74 1.89 12.50 -3.89
CA SER A 74 1.32 12.41 -5.23
C SER A 74 2.05 13.32 -6.22
N GLN A 75 2.40 14.55 -5.82
CA GLN A 75 3.12 15.48 -6.68
C GLN A 75 4.58 15.07 -6.86
N ALA A 76 5.26 14.62 -5.80
CA ALA A 76 6.63 14.11 -5.90
C ALA A 76 6.72 12.94 -6.89
N LEU A 77 5.79 11.97 -6.82
CA LEU A 77 5.75 10.84 -7.75
C LEU A 77 5.49 11.26 -9.20
N LYS A 78 4.59 12.22 -9.43
CA LYS A 78 4.34 12.76 -10.78
C LYS A 78 5.58 13.45 -11.36
N LEU A 79 6.21 14.33 -10.57
CA LEU A 79 7.43 15.02 -10.98
C LEU A 79 8.56 14.01 -11.28
N LEU A 80 8.68 12.93 -10.50
CA LEU A 80 9.65 11.87 -10.75
C LEU A 80 9.46 11.20 -12.11
N VAL A 81 8.22 10.92 -12.51
CA VAL A 81 7.92 10.34 -13.83
C VAL A 81 8.27 11.34 -14.94
N GLU A 82 7.83 12.59 -14.84
CA GLU A 82 8.10 13.64 -15.84
C GLU A 82 9.60 13.93 -16.03
N ILE A 83 10.36 13.93 -14.93
CA ILE A 83 11.80 14.17 -14.94
C ILE A 83 12.54 12.98 -15.56
N SER A 84 12.08 11.76 -15.30
CA SER A 84 12.65 10.55 -15.90
C SER A 84 12.43 10.50 -17.42
N GLU A 85 11.23 10.85 -17.89
CA GLU A 85 10.89 10.91 -19.32
C GLU A 85 11.67 12.00 -20.07
N SER A 86 11.98 13.11 -19.41
CA SER A 86 12.74 14.22 -20.00
C SER A 86 14.26 14.01 -19.99
N HIS A 87 14.76 12.85 -19.53
CA HIS A 87 16.19 12.54 -19.38
C HIS A 87 16.97 13.64 -18.66
N SER A 88 16.32 14.28 -17.68
CA SER A 88 16.86 15.43 -16.97
C SER A 88 17.80 15.01 -15.82
N SER A 89 18.31 15.99 -15.05
CA SER A 89 19.37 15.74 -14.07
C SER A 89 18.97 14.72 -12.99
N THR A 90 19.76 13.64 -12.84
CA THR A 90 19.66 12.65 -11.76
C THR A 90 19.56 13.30 -10.37
N GLN A 91 20.18 14.47 -10.17
CA GLN A 91 20.13 15.19 -8.90
C GLN A 91 18.70 15.60 -8.50
N LYS A 92 17.85 15.95 -9.48
CA LYS A 92 16.44 16.26 -9.21
C LYS A 92 15.66 15.01 -8.82
N LEU A 93 15.91 13.87 -9.47
CA LEU A 93 15.30 12.60 -9.11
C LEU A 93 15.60 12.22 -7.66
N LEU A 94 16.88 12.32 -7.27
CA LEU A 94 17.31 12.06 -5.90
C LEU A 94 16.56 12.96 -4.91
N HIS A 95 16.48 14.26 -5.21
CA HIS A 95 15.80 15.23 -4.36
C HIS A 95 14.32 14.89 -4.07
N TYR A 96 13.52 14.55 -5.09
CA TYR A 96 12.10 14.22 -4.83
C TYR A 96 11.91 12.86 -4.14
N ILE A 97 12.80 11.89 -4.38
CA ILE A 97 12.74 10.62 -3.65
C ILE A 97 13.05 10.88 -2.17
N GLU A 98 14.10 11.65 -1.87
CA GLU A 98 14.44 12.05 -0.49
C GLU A 98 13.30 12.82 0.18
N ASP A 99 12.63 13.72 -0.55
CA ASP A 99 11.46 14.43 -0.06
C ASP A 99 10.31 13.48 0.30
N ALA A 100 10.01 12.52 -0.55
CA ALA A 100 9.00 11.51 -0.29
C ALA A 100 9.37 10.65 0.94
N VAL A 101 10.62 10.18 1.02
CA VAL A 101 11.16 9.46 2.18
C VAL A 101 10.96 10.27 3.47
N ASN A 102 11.31 11.55 3.46
CA ASN A 102 11.17 12.44 4.61
C ASN A 102 9.71 12.59 5.05
N ILE A 103 8.78 12.80 4.12
CA ILE A 103 7.35 12.89 4.43
C ILE A 103 6.83 11.59 5.04
N LEU A 104 7.21 10.42 4.50
CA LEU A 104 6.79 9.12 5.04
C LEU A 104 7.27 8.92 6.48
N ASN A 105 8.54 9.24 6.75
CA ASN A 105 9.13 9.10 8.10
C ASN A 105 8.47 10.04 9.12
N LEU A 106 8.22 11.29 8.71
CA LEU A 106 7.55 12.28 9.55
C LEU A 106 6.08 11.91 9.81
N LEU A 107 5.36 11.43 8.79
CA LEU A 107 3.99 10.95 8.93
C LEU A 107 3.91 9.73 9.85
N CYS A 108 4.82 8.77 9.69
CA CYS A 108 4.91 7.60 10.56
C CYS A 108 5.13 8.00 12.02
N SER A 109 6.09 8.90 12.28
CA SER A 109 6.37 9.44 13.62
C SER A 109 5.19 10.22 14.20
N PHE A 110 4.49 10.99 13.36
CA PHE A 110 3.29 11.73 13.75
C PHE A 110 2.15 10.79 14.15
N ILE A 111 1.88 9.73 13.38
CA ILE A 111 0.84 8.74 13.73
C ILE A 111 1.17 8.05 15.05
N LYS A 112 2.43 7.63 15.27
CA LYS A 112 2.89 7.03 16.54
C LYS A 112 2.64 7.96 17.73
N ARG A 113 3.00 9.24 17.56
CA ARG A 113 2.71 10.30 18.52
C ARG A 113 1.21 10.47 18.81
N ILE A 114 0.36 10.43 17.78
CA ILE A 114 -1.09 10.53 17.96
C ILE A 114 -1.63 9.35 18.78
N ILE A 115 -1.25 8.10 18.48
CA ILE A 115 -1.77 6.93 19.22
C ILE A 115 -1.31 6.86 20.68
N GLU A 116 -0.17 7.47 21.00
CA GLU A 116 0.33 7.57 22.39
C GLU A 116 -0.48 8.56 23.23
N ASN A 117 -1.08 9.57 22.60
CA ASN A 117 -1.70 10.71 23.29
C ASN A 117 -3.23 10.76 23.12
N PHE A 118 -3.78 10.13 22.08
CA PHE A 118 -5.19 10.23 21.71
C PHE A 118 -5.76 8.86 21.31
N ALA A 119 -7.01 8.62 21.70
CA ALA A 119 -7.78 7.53 21.14
C ALA A 119 -8.16 7.87 19.69
N MET A 120 -7.85 6.96 18.76
CA MET A 120 -8.21 7.15 17.36
C MET A 120 -9.55 6.49 17.05
N SER A 121 -10.50 7.27 16.52
CA SER A 121 -11.78 6.78 16.04
C SER A 121 -12.07 7.30 14.65
N CYS A 122 -12.89 6.57 13.90
CA CYS A 122 -13.35 7.04 12.60
C CYS A 122 -14.12 8.36 12.75
N SER A 123 -14.95 8.53 13.78
CA SER A 123 -15.68 9.77 14.03
C SER A 123 -14.80 11.04 14.11
N THR A 124 -13.57 10.92 14.59
CA THR A 124 -12.62 12.05 14.75
C THR A 124 -11.55 12.10 13.67
N MET A 125 -11.19 10.96 13.09
CA MET A 125 -10.07 10.83 12.15
C MET A 125 -10.48 10.06 10.90
N LYS A 126 -11.63 10.43 10.32
CA LYS A 126 -12.26 9.78 9.15
C LYS A 126 -11.33 9.51 7.98
N THR A 127 -10.37 10.41 7.75
CA THR A 127 -9.44 10.32 6.61
C THR A 127 -8.27 9.38 6.84
N PHE A 128 -7.98 8.98 8.09
CA PHE A 128 -6.85 8.14 8.42
C PHE A 128 -6.83 6.81 7.65
N PRO A 129 -7.91 5.99 7.66
CA PRO A 129 -7.88 4.67 7.04
C PRO A 129 -7.64 4.75 5.53
N THR A 130 -8.31 5.68 4.85
CA THR A 130 -8.29 5.73 3.39
C THR A 130 -7.08 6.50 2.85
N THR A 131 -6.76 7.66 3.44
CA THR A 131 -5.70 8.52 2.88
C THR A 131 -4.31 7.94 3.16
N THR A 132 -4.09 7.39 4.36
CA THR A 132 -2.81 6.72 4.68
C THR A 132 -2.61 5.48 3.82
N GLY A 133 -3.67 4.66 3.65
CA GLY A 133 -3.64 3.51 2.75
C GLY A 133 -3.33 3.90 1.30
N GLN A 134 -3.91 5.01 0.81
CA GLN A 134 -3.64 5.50 -0.55
C GLN A 134 -2.18 5.92 -0.72
N ILE A 135 -1.61 6.67 0.24
CA ILE A 135 -0.18 7.03 0.24
C ILE A 135 0.71 5.79 0.11
N ILE A 136 0.44 4.77 0.94
CA ILE A 136 1.21 3.51 0.93
C ILE A 136 1.08 2.81 -0.43
N MET A 137 -0.14 2.74 -0.96
CA MET A 137 -0.43 2.10 -2.24
C MET A 137 0.30 2.80 -3.40
N ASP A 138 0.25 4.13 -3.46
CA ASP A 138 0.88 4.92 -4.52
C ASP A 138 2.40 4.73 -4.52
N ILE A 139 3.04 4.75 -3.34
CA ILE A 139 4.48 4.51 -3.23
C ILE A 139 4.84 3.07 -3.64
N PHE A 140 4.10 2.05 -3.20
CA PHE A 140 4.41 0.68 -3.60
C PHE A 140 4.19 0.44 -5.10
N ILE A 141 3.14 1.03 -5.70
CA ILE A 141 2.96 0.98 -7.16
C ILE A 141 4.14 1.62 -7.87
N HIS A 142 4.60 2.77 -7.38
CA HIS A 142 5.78 3.45 -7.92
C HIS A 142 7.05 2.60 -7.81
N CYS A 143 7.31 2.00 -6.63
CA CYS A 143 8.43 1.07 -6.44
C CYS A 143 8.35 -0.14 -7.38
N ARG A 144 7.15 -0.73 -7.56
CA ARG A 144 6.93 -1.86 -8.48
C ARG A 144 7.26 -1.50 -9.92
N ASN A 145 6.92 -0.29 -10.34
CA ASN A 145 7.11 0.17 -11.71
C ASN A 145 8.47 0.85 -11.93
N SER A 146 9.33 0.92 -10.89
CA SER A 146 10.55 1.74 -10.89
C SER A 146 11.53 1.37 -12.01
N GLU A 147 11.68 0.09 -12.34
CA GLU A 147 12.55 -0.35 -13.43
C GLU A 147 12.11 0.23 -14.78
N THR A 148 10.80 0.25 -15.02
CA THR A 148 10.21 0.84 -16.24
C THR A 148 10.31 2.36 -16.24
N ILE A 149 10.05 3.00 -15.09
CA ILE A 149 10.04 4.46 -14.97
C ILE A 149 11.46 5.01 -15.15
N TYR A 150 12.45 4.42 -14.51
CA TYR A 150 13.79 5.01 -14.41
C TYR A 150 14.79 4.47 -15.42
N SER A 151 14.62 3.22 -15.88
CA SER A 151 15.45 2.60 -16.93
C SER A 151 16.94 2.94 -16.77
N ILE A 152 17.49 3.83 -17.61
CA ILE A 152 18.90 4.26 -17.61
C ILE A 152 19.36 4.92 -16.29
N HIS A 153 18.46 5.51 -15.52
CA HIS A 153 18.75 6.17 -14.24
C HIS A 153 18.67 5.22 -13.04
N LEU A 154 18.13 4.01 -13.21
CA LEU A 154 17.82 3.09 -12.12
C LEU A 154 19.03 2.80 -11.23
N THR A 155 20.19 2.50 -11.84
CA THR A 155 21.43 2.20 -11.09
C THR A 155 21.88 3.38 -10.23
N SER A 156 21.63 4.62 -10.67
CA SER A 156 22.06 5.83 -9.96
C SER A 156 21.15 6.22 -8.80
N ILE A 157 19.92 5.71 -8.75
CA ILE A 157 18.92 6.05 -7.72
C ILE A 157 18.45 4.84 -6.91
N GLN A 158 19.09 3.69 -7.12
CA GLN A 158 18.66 2.40 -6.57
C GLN A 158 18.63 2.43 -5.03
N GLN A 159 19.56 3.15 -4.41
CA GLN A 159 19.64 3.24 -2.95
C GLN A 159 18.47 4.04 -2.40
N GLU A 160 18.13 5.14 -3.04
CA GLU A 160 17.05 6.04 -2.67
C GLU A 160 15.68 5.35 -2.87
N LEU A 161 15.54 4.52 -3.90
CA LEU A 161 14.35 3.67 -4.07
C LEU A 161 14.23 2.60 -2.98
N LYS A 162 15.35 2.03 -2.51
CA LYS A 162 15.36 1.11 -1.36
C LYS A 162 14.94 1.83 -0.08
N ASP A 163 15.40 3.06 0.11
CA ASP A 163 15.05 3.85 1.29
C ASP A 163 13.57 4.30 1.23
N LEU A 164 13.05 4.66 0.05
CA LEU A 164 11.63 4.93 -0.18
C LEU A 164 10.76 3.73 0.16
N PHE A 165 11.13 2.54 -0.33
CA PHE A 165 10.42 1.30 -0.02
C PHE A 165 10.44 1.01 1.49
N ARG A 166 11.61 1.15 2.15
CA ARG A 166 11.76 0.89 3.59
C ARG A 166 10.91 1.85 4.43
N SER A 167 10.94 3.14 4.14
CA SER A 167 10.12 4.14 4.83
C SER A 167 8.62 3.91 4.63
N CYS A 168 8.21 3.52 3.41
CA CYS A 168 6.82 3.15 3.14
C CYS A 168 6.40 1.89 3.90
N HIS A 169 7.26 0.88 3.95
CA HIS A 169 7.03 -0.35 4.70
C HIS A 169 6.89 -0.10 6.21
N GLU A 170 7.69 0.80 6.79
CA GLU A 170 7.53 1.19 8.19
C GLU A 170 6.19 1.92 8.44
N LEU A 171 5.81 2.83 7.54
CA LEU A 171 4.51 3.50 7.59
C LEU A 171 3.36 2.48 7.50
N GLN A 172 3.46 1.51 6.59
CA GLN A 172 2.49 0.44 6.43
C GLN A 172 2.33 -0.38 7.71
N LEU A 173 3.44 -0.81 8.33
CA LEU A 173 3.38 -1.55 9.60
C LEU A 173 2.68 -0.75 10.70
N THR A 174 2.99 0.53 10.80
CA THR A 174 2.33 1.44 11.75
C THR A 174 0.84 1.56 11.43
N TYR A 175 0.50 1.84 10.18
CA TYR A 175 -0.88 1.98 9.70
C TYR A 175 -1.74 0.74 9.98
N LEU A 176 -1.23 -0.45 9.61
CA LEU A 176 -1.92 -1.72 9.84
C LEU A 176 -2.12 -1.99 11.34
N MET A 177 -1.09 -1.76 12.14
CA MET A 177 -1.14 -1.92 13.59
C MET A 177 -2.17 -0.99 14.24
N VAL A 178 -2.27 0.26 13.76
CA VAL A 178 -3.31 1.20 14.21
C VAL A 178 -4.70 0.72 13.81
N LEU A 179 -4.93 0.34 12.56
CA LEU A 179 -6.25 -0.15 12.11
C LEU A 179 -6.70 -1.41 12.85
N GLU A 180 -5.77 -2.34 13.09
CA GLU A 180 -6.05 -3.58 13.80
C GLU A 180 -6.39 -3.30 15.28
N LYS A 181 -5.58 -2.50 15.98
CA LYS A 181 -5.58 -2.46 17.45
C LYS A 181 -6.06 -1.15 18.08
N HIS A 182 -5.86 -0.02 17.43
CA HIS A 182 -6.04 1.31 18.04
C HIS A 182 -7.20 2.11 17.43
N PHE A 183 -7.59 1.80 16.20
CA PHE A 183 -8.65 2.52 15.50
C PHE A 183 -10.01 1.87 15.73
N ILE A 184 -11.00 2.70 16.05
CA ILE A 184 -12.37 2.28 16.35
C ILE A 184 -13.32 2.78 15.26
N PHE A 185 -14.16 1.89 14.75
CA PHE A 185 -15.28 2.19 13.87
C PHE A 185 -16.59 1.92 14.63
N ASP A 186 -17.52 2.87 14.61
CA ASP A 186 -18.92 2.69 14.97
C ASP A 186 -19.70 2.19 13.75
N LEU A 187 -19.83 0.87 13.65
CA LEU A 187 -20.47 0.20 12.52
C LEU A 187 -22.00 0.26 12.54
N THR A 188 -22.59 0.95 13.52
CA THR A 188 -23.99 1.38 13.43
C THR A 188 -24.16 2.57 12.50
N GLN A 189 -23.09 3.34 12.26
CA GLN A 189 -23.05 4.44 11.30
C GLN A 189 -22.65 3.91 9.93
N LYS A 190 -23.55 4.04 8.96
CA LYS A 190 -23.29 3.64 7.57
C LYS A 190 -22.04 4.30 6.99
N GLU A 191 -21.82 5.57 7.29
CA GLU A 191 -20.64 6.31 6.81
C GLU A 191 -19.33 5.66 7.28
N GLU A 192 -19.24 5.23 8.53
CA GLU A 192 -18.03 4.61 9.07
C GLU A 192 -17.82 3.19 8.52
N LEU A 193 -18.91 2.45 8.28
CA LEU A 193 -18.85 1.17 7.55
C LEU A 193 -18.34 1.37 6.12
N ASP A 194 -18.84 2.38 5.40
CA ASP A 194 -18.39 2.71 4.04
C ASP A 194 -16.89 3.07 4.01
N ILE A 195 -16.40 3.81 5.02
CA ILE A 195 -14.98 4.13 5.19
C ILE A 195 -14.16 2.85 5.45
N LEU A 196 -14.62 1.96 6.33
CA LEU A 196 -13.96 0.67 6.59
C LEU A 196 -13.87 -0.17 5.31
N VAL A 197 -14.99 -0.32 4.58
CA VAL A 197 -15.03 -1.07 3.32
C VAL A 197 -14.08 -0.47 2.30
N LYS A 198 -14.03 0.86 2.17
CA LYS A 198 -13.08 1.54 1.28
C LYS A 198 -11.63 1.30 1.70
N ALA A 199 -11.33 1.38 2.99
CA ALA A 199 -9.99 1.09 3.51
C ALA A 199 -9.58 -0.37 3.28
N LEU A 200 -10.50 -1.33 3.43
CA LEU A 200 -10.26 -2.74 3.13
C LEU A 200 -10.00 -2.96 1.63
N ASN A 201 -10.74 -2.31 0.74
CA ASN A 201 -10.46 -2.39 -0.69
C ASN A 201 -9.07 -1.85 -1.02
N ILE A 202 -8.67 -0.70 -0.46
CA ILE A 202 -7.30 -0.17 -0.64
C ILE A 202 -6.27 -1.18 -0.14
N ASN A 203 -6.44 -1.74 1.06
CA ASN A 203 -5.53 -2.74 1.62
C ASN A 203 -5.45 -4.03 0.81
N LEU A 204 -6.56 -4.43 0.19
CA LEU A 204 -6.60 -5.57 -0.71
C LEU A 204 -5.70 -5.34 -1.94
N HIS A 205 -5.76 -4.14 -2.52
CA HIS A 205 -4.91 -3.75 -3.65
C HIS A 205 -3.44 -3.56 -3.24
N ILE A 206 -3.17 -3.06 -2.03
CA ILE A 206 -1.80 -3.08 -1.47
C ILE A 206 -1.27 -4.51 -1.46
N GLY A 207 -2.07 -5.48 -1.00
CA GLY A 207 -1.70 -6.91 -1.00
C GLY A 207 -1.35 -7.46 -2.37
N GLU A 208 -2.08 -7.04 -3.40
CA GLU A 208 -1.78 -7.38 -4.80
C GLU A 208 -0.45 -6.77 -5.27
N VAL A 209 -0.19 -5.51 -4.94
CA VAL A 209 1.03 -4.80 -5.38
C VAL A 209 2.27 -5.37 -4.71
N VAL A 210 2.23 -5.60 -3.39
CA VAL A 210 3.43 -6.01 -2.64
C VAL A 210 3.88 -7.45 -2.92
N GLN A 211 3.03 -8.29 -3.51
CA GLN A 211 3.38 -9.68 -3.83
C GLN A 211 4.58 -9.77 -4.78
N THR A 212 4.68 -8.82 -5.72
CA THR A 212 5.77 -8.77 -6.70
C THR A 212 7.01 -8.04 -6.15
N LEU A 213 6.87 -7.32 -5.03
CA LEU A 213 7.95 -6.58 -4.39
C LEU A 213 8.67 -7.46 -3.37
N ASP A 214 8.02 -7.75 -2.25
CA ASP A 214 8.67 -8.39 -1.10
C ASP A 214 7.74 -9.36 -0.37
N VAL A 215 8.21 -10.58 -0.14
CA VAL A 215 7.42 -11.66 0.46
C VAL A 215 7.15 -11.40 1.94
N LYS A 216 8.05 -10.72 2.65
CA LYS A 216 7.84 -10.40 4.07
C LYS A 216 6.77 -9.32 4.21
N THR A 217 6.86 -8.25 3.44
CA THR A 217 5.83 -7.20 3.35
C THR A 217 4.48 -7.78 2.96
N LEU A 218 4.44 -8.71 2.00
CA LEU A 218 3.23 -9.46 1.64
C LEU A 218 2.64 -10.22 2.83
N ALA A 219 3.47 -10.96 3.56
CA ALA A 219 3.00 -11.75 4.70
C ALA A 219 2.43 -10.87 5.83
N GLU A 220 3.08 -9.74 6.11
CA GLU A 220 2.65 -8.77 7.11
C GLU A 220 1.33 -8.09 6.69
N GLN A 221 1.19 -7.70 5.41
CA GLN A 221 -0.04 -7.15 4.84
C GLN A 221 -1.21 -8.11 5.03
N TRP A 222 -1.07 -9.37 4.60
CA TRP A 222 -2.17 -10.34 4.68
C TRP A 222 -2.50 -10.78 6.10
N LYS A 223 -1.50 -10.83 6.99
CA LYS A 223 -1.73 -11.08 8.40
C LYS A 223 -2.62 -10.00 9.00
N ALA A 224 -2.28 -8.72 8.84
CA ALA A 224 -3.09 -7.64 9.37
C ALA A 224 -4.46 -7.55 8.69
N TYR A 225 -4.51 -7.70 7.36
CA TYR A 225 -5.77 -7.68 6.59
C TYR A 225 -6.76 -8.73 7.11
N THR A 226 -6.33 -9.98 7.25
CA THR A 226 -7.20 -11.05 7.76
C THR A 226 -7.65 -10.80 9.20
N MET A 227 -6.80 -10.24 10.06
CA MET A 227 -7.17 -9.85 11.43
C MET A 227 -8.23 -8.74 11.45
N ILE A 228 -8.13 -7.74 10.56
CA ILE A 228 -9.13 -6.66 10.44
C ILE A 228 -10.45 -7.22 9.90
N CYS A 229 -10.41 -8.07 8.87
CA CYS A 229 -11.62 -8.74 8.35
C CYS A 229 -12.30 -9.58 9.44
N GLU A 230 -11.53 -10.34 10.22
CA GLU A 230 -12.04 -11.15 11.33
C GLU A 230 -12.67 -10.28 12.42
N LYS A 231 -12.01 -9.19 12.82
CA LYS A 231 -12.52 -8.21 13.81
C LYS A 231 -13.89 -7.64 13.44
N TYR A 232 -14.15 -7.44 12.15
CA TYR A 232 -15.37 -6.80 11.66
C TYR A 232 -16.27 -7.71 10.82
N ALA A 233 -16.05 -9.03 10.88
CA ALA A 233 -16.68 -10.00 9.99
C ALA A 233 -18.21 -9.89 9.95
N SER A 234 -18.86 -9.77 11.12
CA SER A 234 -20.32 -9.69 11.26
C SER A 234 -20.96 -8.52 10.50
N HIS A 235 -20.23 -7.41 10.33
CA HIS A 235 -20.71 -6.23 9.62
C HIS A 235 -20.31 -6.22 8.13
N LEU A 236 -19.33 -7.04 7.78
CA LEU A 236 -18.81 -7.15 6.42
C LEU A 236 -19.53 -8.23 5.60
N VAL A 237 -20.34 -9.10 6.21
CA VAL A 237 -21.06 -10.21 5.55
C VAL A 237 -21.90 -9.75 4.35
N ASP A 238 -22.58 -8.62 4.48
CA ASP A 238 -23.46 -8.06 3.44
C ASP A 238 -22.72 -7.13 2.46
N THR A 239 -21.40 -7.01 2.59
CA THR A 239 -20.55 -6.22 1.70
C THR A 239 -19.90 -7.09 0.63
N ASN A 240 -19.47 -6.48 -0.47
CA ASN A 240 -18.78 -7.21 -1.54
C ASN A 240 -17.32 -7.57 -1.20
N ILE A 241 -16.81 -7.25 0.00
CA ILE A 241 -15.41 -7.44 0.39
C ILE A 241 -14.97 -8.89 0.25
N CYS A 242 -15.79 -9.84 0.72
CA CYS A 242 -15.46 -11.27 0.62
C CYS A 242 -15.29 -11.71 -0.85
N CYS A 243 -16.21 -11.29 -1.73
CA CYS A 243 -16.16 -11.65 -3.14
C CYS A 243 -14.95 -11.05 -3.85
N GLU A 244 -14.67 -9.76 -3.65
CA GLU A 244 -13.50 -9.11 -4.25
C GLU A 244 -12.19 -9.70 -3.73
N CYS A 245 -12.11 -10.02 -2.44
CA CYS A 245 -10.95 -10.67 -1.86
C CYS A 245 -10.72 -12.07 -2.45
N ILE A 246 -11.77 -12.89 -2.56
CA ILE A 246 -11.68 -14.23 -3.19
C ILE A 246 -11.21 -14.13 -4.64
N LYS A 247 -11.81 -13.23 -5.43
CA LYS A 247 -11.42 -13.02 -6.84
C LYS A 247 -9.95 -12.66 -6.97
N LEU A 248 -9.50 -11.68 -6.18
CA LEU A 248 -8.11 -11.22 -6.21
C LEU A 248 -7.16 -12.34 -5.79
N LEU A 249 -7.44 -13.04 -4.69
CA LEU A 249 -6.59 -14.15 -4.22
C LEU A 249 -6.53 -15.29 -5.24
N CYS A 250 -7.63 -15.64 -5.89
CA CYS A 250 -7.62 -16.64 -6.97
C CYS A 250 -6.75 -16.19 -8.14
N SER A 251 -6.88 -14.92 -8.57
CA SER A 251 -6.05 -14.34 -9.62
C SER A 251 -4.56 -14.36 -9.25
N MET A 252 -4.22 -14.01 -8.01
CA MET A 252 -2.84 -14.08 -7.51
C MET A 252 -2.27 -15.51 -7.56
N VAL A 253 -3.05 -16.51 -7.15
CA VAL A 253 -2.62 -17.93 -7.23
C VAL A 253 -2.33 -18.31 -8.68
N LEU A 254 -3.25 -18.02 -9.59
CA LEU A 254 -3.08 -18.35 -11.01
C LEU A 254 -1.88 -17.64 -11.63
N ASN A 255 -1.72 -16.34 -11.36
CA ASN A 255 -0.60 -15.56 -11.89
C ASN A 255 0.74 -16.14 -11.42
N ASN A 256 0.88 -16.43 -10.13
CA ASN A 256 2.12 -17.01 -9.61
C ASN A 256 2.37 -18.42 -10.14
N MET A 257 1.34 -19.25 -10.31
CA MET A 257 1.51 -20.57 -10.94
C MET A 257 1.92 -20.44 -12.41
N ASN A 258 1.31 -19.53 -13.17
CA ASN A 258 1.70 -19.27 -14.55
C ASN A 258 3.16 -18.81 -14.64
N THR A 259 3.59 -17.86 -13.78
CA THR A 259 5.00 -17.42 -13.70
C THR A 259 5.95 -18.58 -13.37
N SER A 260 5.53 -19.55 -12.56
CA SER A 260 6.32 -20.76 -12.26
C SER A 260 6.39 -21.75 -13.42
N LEU A 261 5.47 -21.69 -14.37
CA LEU A 261 5.38 -22.58 -15.54
C LEU A 261 5.92 -21.95 -16.83
N GLU A 262 6.32 -20.68 -16.80
CA GLU A 262 6.95 -19.99 -17.93
C GLU A 262 8.25 -20.69 -18.36
N VAL A 263 8.44 -20.78 -19.67
CA VAL A 263 9.61 -21.43 -20.28
C VAL A 263 10.86 -20.59 -20.00
N GLU A 264 12.00 -21.24 -19.76
CA GLU A 264 13.30 -20.60 -19.48
C GLU A 264 13.35 -19.76 -18.18
N GLN A 265 12.42 -19.99 -17.26
CA GLN A 265 12.41 -19.29 -15.97
C GLN A 265 13.51 -19.79 -15.02
N GLU A 266 14.13 -18.86 -14.29
CA GLU A 266 15.12 -19.20 -13.28
C GLU A 266 14.51 -19.98 -12.11
N GLU A 267 15.22 -21.01 -11.61
CA GLU A 267 14.75 -21.87 -10.51
C GLU A 267 14.35 -21.06 -9.26
N LYS A 268 15.09 -19.98 -8.96
CA LYS A 268 14.78 -19.09 -7.83
C LYS A 268 13.41 -18.43 -7.97
N LEU A 269 13.07 -17.95 -9.17
CA LEU A 269 11.78 -17.33 -9.46
C LEU A 269 10.66 -18.36 -9.40
N ILE A 270 10.87 -19.56 -9.96
CA ILE A 270 9.91 -20.67 -9.87
C ILE A 270 9.57 -20.97 -8.40
N VAL A 271 10.60 -21.16 -7.57
CA VAL A 271 10.43 -21.47 -6.14
C VAL A 271 9.75 -20.32 -5.39
N ARG A 272 10.12 -19.06 -5.68
CA ARG A 272 9.48 -17.88 -5.08
C ARG A 272 7.99 -17.86 -5.42
N SER A 273 7.64 -17.94 -6.70
CA SER A 273 6.25 -17.87 -7.16
C SER A 273 5.40 -19.02 -6.60
N MET A 274 5.92 -20.25 -6.54
CA MET A 274 5.21 -21.37 -5.89
C MET A 274 4.98 -21.14 -4.39
N LYS A 275 5.96 -20.57 -3.67
CA LYS A 275 5.80 -20.22 -2.24
C LYS A 275 4.74 -19.15 -2.04
N VAL A 276 4.72 -18.13 -2.90
CA VAL A 276 3.69 -17.08 -2.88
C VAL A 276 2.31 -17.67 -3.17
N ALA A 277 2.17 -18.49 -4.21
CA ALA A 277 0.91 -19.17 -4.53
C ALA A 277 0.39 -20.01 -3.35
N TYR A 278 1.25 -20.83 -2.74
CA TYR A 278 0.90 -21.63 -1.56
C TYR A 278 0.49 -20.78 -0.35
N PHE A 279 1.20 -19.68 -0.09
CA PHE A 279 0.84 -18.74 0.95
C PHE A 279 -0.52 -18.09 0.67
N THR A 280 -0.77 -17.65 -0.56
CA THR A 280 -2.04 -17.07 -1.00
C THR A 280 -3.21 -18.05 -0.84
N ILE A 281 -3.01 -19.35 -1.13
CA ILE A 281 -4.03 -20.39 -0.87
C ILE A 281 -4.40 -20.46 0.61
N LYS A 282 -3.42 -20.37 1.53
CA LYS A 282 -3.70 -20.33 2.98
C LYS A 282 -4.52 -19.11 3.38
N ILE A 283 -4.22 -17.95 2.79
CA ILE A 283 -5.00 -16.73 3.03
C ILE A 283 -6.42 -16.89 2.48
N LEU A 284 -6.59 -17.44 1.27
CA LEU A 284 -7.88 -17.73 0.67
C LEU A 284 -8.73 -18.65 1.57
N MET A 285 -8.14 -19.73 2.10
CA MET A 285 -8.80 -20.59 3.07
C MET A 285 -9.23 -19.83 4.33
N ARG A 286 -8.36 -18.97 4.88
CA ARG A 286 -8.68 -18.17 6.06
C ARG A 286 -9.84 -17.20 5.80
N ILE A 287 -9.84 -16.51 4.66
CA ILE A 287 -10.92 -15.60 4.26
C ILE A 287 -12.24 -16.36 4.11
N CYS A 288 -12.23 -17.54 3.49
CA CYS A 288 -13.42 -18.39 3.39
C CYS A 288 -13.98 -18.78 4.77
N ASN A 289 -13.11 -19.02 5.76
CA ASN A 289 -13.53 -19.34 7.12
C ASN A 289 -14.08 -18.11 7.86
N ILE A 290 -13.44 -16.94 7.72
CA ILE A 290 -13.91 -15.69 8.33
C ILE A 290 -15.33 -15.36 7.86
N PHE A 291 -15.61 -15.56 6.57
CA PHE A 291 -16.90 -15.27 5.96
C PHE A 291 -17.76 -16.51 5.71
N GLU A 292 -17.59 -17.57 6.51
CA GLU A 292 -18.34 -18.82 6.35
C GLU A 292 -19.86 -18.60 6.39
N GLN A 293 -20.33 -17.60 7.14
CA GLN A 293 -21.75 -17.28 7.28
C GLN A 293 -22.28 -16.34 6.19
N SER A 294 -21.43 -15.90 5.24
CA SER A 294 -21.87 -15.01 4.18
C SER A 294 -22.84 -15.69 3.22
N SER A 295 -23.94 -15.00 2.93
CA SER A 295 -24.97 -15.44 1.97
C SER A 295 -24.52 -15.26 0.52
N THR A 296 -23.53 -14.39 0.26
CA THR A 296 -23.01 -14.05 -1.06
C THR A 296 -21.74 -14.84 -1.40
N LYS A 297 -21.79 -16.17 -1.28
CA LYS A 297 -20.64 -17.03 -1.58
C LYS A 297 -20.41 -17.18 -3.08
N GLN A 298 -19.36 -16.54 -3.59
CA GLN A 298 -18.91 -16.70 -4.98
C GLN A 298 -17.80 -17.75 -5.09
N TYR A 299 -18.15 -19.03 -4.90
CA TYR A 299 -17.20 -20.13 -5.05
C TYR A 299 -16.78 -20.40 -6.51
N LYS A 300 -17.46 -19.79 -7.48
CA LYS A 300 -17.14 -19.94 -8.90
C LYS A 300 -15.67 -19.65 -9.20
N CYS A 301 -15.14 -18.54 -8.67
CA CYS A 301 -13.73 -18.18 -8.89
C CYS A 301 -12.75 -19.21 -8.31
N ILE A 302 -13.11 -19.85 -7.19
CA ILE A 302 -12.29 -20.90 -6.58
C ILE A 302 -12.33 -22.16 -7.45
N VAL A 303 -13.52 -22.54 -7.94
CA VAL A 303 -13.67 -23.70 -8.85
C VAL A 303 -12.90 -23.46 -10.15
N ASP A 304 -13.06 -22.29 -10.76
CA ASP A 304 -12.36 -21.91 -11.99
C ASP A 304 -10.84 -21.93 -11.77
N MET A 305 -10.36 -21.40 -10.63
CA MET A 305 -8.95 -21.49 -10.25
C MET A 305 -8.50 -22.96 -10.17
N LEU A 306 -9.20 -23.81 -9.41
CA LEU A 306 -8.82 -25.22 -9.23
C LEU A 306 -8.79 -26.00 -10.54
N ILE A 307 -9.72 -25.72 -11.46
CA ILE A 307 -9.72 -26.33 -12.81
C ILE A 307 -8.45 -25.92 -13.57
N ASN A 308 -8.10 -24.63 -13.56
CA ASN A 308 -6.88 -24.15 -14.24
C ASN A 308 -5.58 -24.65 -13.59
N VAL A 309 -5.58 -24.97 -12.29
CA VAL A 309 -4.42 -25.59 -11.63
C VAL A 309 -4.29 -27.07 -11.98
N TYR A 310 -5.40 -27.75 -12.26
CA TYR A 310 -5.42 -29.17 -12.58
C TYR A 310 -5.06 -29.49 -14.04
N LEU A 311 -5.47 -28.62 -14.96
CA LEU A 311 -5.23 -28.74 -16.40
C LEU A 311 -3.82 -28.27 -16.77
#